data_AF-A0A3P6FMB8-F1
#
_entry.id   AF-A0A3P6FMB8-F1
#
_cell.length_a   1.000
_cell.length_b   1.000
_cell.length_c   1.000
_cell.angle_alpha   90.00
_cell.angle_beta   90.00
_cell.angle_gamma   90.00
#
_symmetry.space_group_name_H-M   'P 1'
#
loop_
_entity.id
_entity.type
_entity.pdbx_description
1 polymer ?
#
loop_
_entity_poly.entity_id
_entity_poly.type
_entity_poly.pdbx_seq_one_letter_code
_entity_poly.pdbx_strand_id
1 'polypeptide(L)'
;MAKMINKTLVLTYIYLLIYVLLSSGVILYNKWVLSPKYFNFPLPITLTMIHMGFSGFVAFLLIRVFKVVSPVKMTFEIYVTCVVPISAFFASSLW
;
A
#
# COMPACT_ATOMS: atom_id res chain seq x y z
N MET A 1 37.18 11.60 -4.69
CA MET A 1 35.94 12.21 -5.21
C MET A 1 34.87 12.05 -4.13
N ALA A 2 34.72 13.04 -3.23
CA ALA A 2 33.71 12.98 -2.18
C ALA A 2 32.33 13.10 -2.82
N LYS A 3 31.51 12.05 -2.75
CA LYS A 3 30.14 12.04 -3.28
C LYS A 3 29.33 13.03 -2.44
N MET A 4 29.16 14.25 -2.93
CA MET A 4 28.34 15.26 -2.25
C MET A 4 26.94 14.69 -2.04
N ILE A 5 26.53 14.57 -0.79
CA ILE A 5 25.20 14.11 -0.41
C ILE A 5 24.20 15.14 -0.95
N ASN A 6 23.47 14.77 -2.00
CA ASN A 6 22.44 15.60 -2.61
C ASN A 6 21.17 15.58 -1.75
N LYS A 7 20.46 16.70 -1.62
CA LYS A 7 19.17 16.80 -0.91
C LYS A 7 18.16 15.75 -1.40
N THR A 8 18.11 15.50 -2.71
CA THR A 8 17.26 14.45 -3.29
C THR A 8 17.63 13.07 -2.76
N LEU A 9 18.92 12.77 -2.62
CA LEU A 9 19.40 11.50 -2.11
C LEU A 9 19.02 11.31 -0.64
N VAL A 10 19.15 12.35 0.18
CA VAL A 10 18.70 12.34 1.59
C VAL A 10 17.20 12.09 1.67
N LEU A 11 16.38 12.79 0.87
CA LEU A 11 14.94 12.59 0.84
C LEU A 11 14.60 11.15 0.45
N THR A 12 15.25 10.58 -0.57
CA THR A 12 15.06 9.17 -0.95
C THR A 12 15.38 8.23 0.22
N TYR A 13 16.49 8.44 0.93
CA TYR A 13 16.81 7.62 2.10
C TYR A 13 15.78 7.74 3.22
N ILE A 14 15.24 8.95 3.46
CA ILE A 14 14.16 9.15 4.43
C ILE A 14 12.89 8.41 4.00
N TYR A 15 12.49 8.50 2.74
CA TYR A 15 11.33 7.75 2.22
C TYR A 15 11.52 6.23 2.36
N LEU A 16 12.72 5.72 2.07
CA LEU A 16 13.04 4.31 2.25
C LEU A 16 13.00 3.89 3.72
N LEU A 17 13.53 4.72 4.62
CA LEU A 17 13.51 4.44 6.05
C LEU A 17 12.07 4.40 6.59
N ILE A 18 11.25 5.38 6.23
CA ILE A 18 9.82 5.41 6.58
C ILE A 18 9.12 4.16 6.03
N TYR A 19 9.40 3.81 4.77
CA TYR A 19 8.83 2.61 4.14
C TYR A 19 9.20 1.33 4.91
N VAL A 20 10.46 1.14 5.28
CA VAL A 20 10.92 -0.04 6.03
C VAL A 20 10.29 -0.11 7.42
N LEU A 21 10.23 1.02 8.14
CA LEU A 21 9.63 1.06 9.47
C LEU A 21 8.13 0.75 9.44
N LEU A 22 7.38 1.39 8.53
CA LEU A 22 5.94 1.14 8.40
C LEU A 22 5.65 -0.29 7.92
N SER A 23 6.42 -0.79 6.94
CA SER A 23 6.27 -2.15 6.41
C SER A 23 6.52 -3.20 7.49
N SER A 24 7.63 -3.08 8.24
CA SER A 24 7.93 -4.00 9.35
C SER A 24 6.86 -3.97 10.45
N GLY A 25 6.32 -2.78 10.78
CA GLY A 25 5.20 -2.65 11.71
C GLY A 25 3.95 -3.40 11.26
N VAL A 26 3.55 -3.25 10.00
CA VAL A 26 2.38 -3.95 9.43
C VAL A 26 2.59 -5.47 9.41
N ILE A 27 3.80 -5.95 9.10
CA ILE A 27 4.12 -7.38 9.11
C ILE A 27 3.96 -7.96 10.52
N LEU A 28 4.50 -7.30 11.55
CA LEU A 28 4.36 -7.73 12.94
C LEU A 28 2.91 -7.67 13.41
N TYR A 29 2.17 -6.63 13.02
CA TYR A 29 0.76 -6.49 13.35
C TYR A 29 -0.08 -7.61 12.74
N ASN A 30 0.08 -7.90 11.45
CA ASN A 30 -0.63 -9.00 10.80
C ASN A 30 -0.32 -10.34 11.50
N LYS A 31 0.95 -10.59 11.82
CA LYS A 31 1.34 -11.80 12.57
C LYS A 31 0.65 -11.89 13.93
N TRP A 32 0.51 -10.77 14.64
CA TRP A 32 -0.17 -10.72 15.92
C TRP A 32 -1.69 -10.99 15.79
N VAL A 33 -2.35 -10.39 14.79
CA VAL A 33 -3.79 -10.58 14.51
C VAL A 33 -4.11 -12.03 14.14
N LEU A 34 -3.26 -12.66 13.32
CA LEU A 34 -3.46 -14.06 12.91
C LEU A 34 -2.99 -15.07 13.95
N SER A 35 -2.28 -14.63 14.99
CA SER A 35 -1.74 -15.57 15.96
C SER A 35 -2.87 -16.18 16.80
N PRO A 36 -2.95 -17.53 16.87
CA PRO A 36 -3.99 -18.22 17.64
C PRO A 36 -3.86 -18.00 19.15
N LYS A 37 -2.71 -17.49 19.62
CA LYS A 37 -2.45 -17.19 21.03
C LYS A 37 -2.95 -15.80 21.47
N TYR A 38 -3.11 -14.86 20.53
CA TYR A 38 -3.43 -13.47 20.85
C TYR A 38 -4.84 -13.09 20.41
N PHE A 39 -5.08 -12.98 19.11
CA PHE A 39 -6.37 -12.52 18.56
C PHE A 39 -7.12 -13.63 17.81
N ASN A 40 -6.39 -14.59 17.23
CA ASN A 40 -6.93 -15.78 16.57
C ASN A 40 -7.92 -15.49 15.43
N PHE A 41 -7.60 -14.50 14.56
CA PHE A 41 -8.40 -14.28 13.36
C PHE A 41 -8.07 -15.32 12.28
N PRO A 42 -9.01 -16.21 11.90
CA PRO A 42 -8.69 -17.39 11.09
C PRO A 42 -8.68 -17.12 9.58
N LEU A 43 -8.96 -15.90 9.13
CA LEU A 43 -9.19 -15.57 7.72
C LEU A 43 -8.15 -14.57 7.14
N PRO A 44 -6.94 -15.04 6.76
CA PRO A 44 -5.88 -14.18 6.22
C PRO A 44 -6.33 -13.30 5.04
N ILE A 45 -7.10 -13.87 4.12
CA ILE A 45 -7.54 -13.19 2.89
C ILE A 45 -8.55 -12.08 3.22
N THR A 46 -9.48 -12.34 4.14
CA THR A 46 -10.45 -11.33 4.59
C THR A 46 -9.75 -10.14 5.24
N LEU A 47 -8.68 -10.38 6.02
CA LEU A 47 -7.88 -9.29 6.60
C LEU A 47 -7.27 -8.42 5.50
N THR A 48 -6.68 -9.04 4.48
CA THR A 48 -6.12 -8.33 3.32
C THR A 48 -7.19 -7.55 2.54
N MET A 49 -8.39 -8.12 2.34
CA MET A 49 -9.51 -7.43 1.69
C MET A 49 -9.95 -6.19 2.46
N ILE A 50 -10.01 -6.28 3.79
CA ILE A 50 -10.35 -5.14 4.66
C ILE A 50 -9.27 -4.05 4.54
N HIS A 51 -7.99 -4.42 4.56
CA HIS A 51 -6.89 -3.46 4.41
C HIS A 51 -6.93 -2.73 3.06
N MET A 52 -7.15 -3.46 1.98
CA MET A 52 -7.25 -2.89 0.62
C MET A 52 -8.51 -2.03 0.45
N GLY A 53 -9.63 -2.46 1.03
CA GLY A 53 -10.86 -1.67 1.05
C GLY A 53 -10.70 -0.37 1.84
N PHE A 54 -10.06 -0.44 3.01
CA PHE A 54 -9.76 0.72 3.84
C PHE A 54 -8.85 1.71 3.12
N SER A 55 -7.74 1.24 2.52
CA SER A 55 -6.83 2.12 1.79
C SER A 55 -7.51 2.77 0.58
N GLY A 56 -8.35 2.02 -0.15
CA GLY A 56 -9.17 2.55 -1.25
C GLY A 56 -10.17 3.62 -0.78
N PHE A 57 -10.84 3.39 0.35
CA PHE A 57 -11.77 4.36 0.93
C PHE A 57 -11.06 5.64 1.38
N VAL A 58 -9.94 5.52 2.09
CA VAL A 58 -9.13 6.68 2.52
C VAL A 58 -8.60 7.44 1.30
N ALA A 59 -8.10 6.75 0.28
CA ALA A 59 -7.65 7.38 -0.97
C ALA A 59 -8.79 8.13 -1.67
N PHE A 60 -10.00 7.55 -1.73
CA PHE A 60 -11.17 8.21 -2.28
C PHE A 60 -11.48 9.51 -1.52
N LEU A 61 -11.50 9.47 -0.18
CA LEU A 61 -11.72 10.66 0.63
C LEU A 61 -10.65 11.73 0.39
N LEU A 62 -9.37 11.36 0.39
CA LEU A 62 -8.26 12.30 0.20
C LEU A 62 -8.29 12.98 -1.17
N ILE A 63 -8.64 12.26 -2.23
CA ILE A 63 -8.63 12.78 -3.60
C ILE A 63 -9.93 13.52 -3.92
N ARG A 64 -11.10 12.94 -3.60
CA ARG A 64 -12.41 13.45 -4.05
C ARG A 64 -13.05 14.41 -3.07
N VAL A 65 -12.90 14.17 -1.77
CA VAL A 65 -13.53 14.99 -0.73
C VAL A 65 -12.59 16.11 -0.28
N PHE A 66 -11.41 15.75 0.21
CA PHE A 66 -10.45 16.71 0.77
C PHE A 66 -9.55 17.37 -0.28
N LYS A 67 -9.46 16.81 -1.50
CA LYS A 67 -8.65 17.34 -2.63
C LYS A 67 -7.19 17.60 -2.24
N VAL A 68 -6.62 16.79 -1.36
CA VAL A 68 -5.21 16.87 -0.92
C VAL A 68 -4.26 16.53 -2.07
N VAL A 69 -4.72 15.68 -3.00
CA VAL A 69 -3.96 15.22 -4.16
C VAL A 69 -4.75 15.46 -5.43
N SER A 70 -4.08 15.94 -6.48
CA SER A 70 -4.66 16.16 -7.79
C SER A 70 -5.19 14.84 -8.39
N PRO A 71 -6.43 14.80 -8.89
CA PRO A 71 -6.96 13.59 -9.51
C PRO A 71 -6.21 13.28 -10.81
N VAL A 72 -5.84 12.01 -10.99
CA VAL A 72 -5.22 11.50 -12.22
C VAL A 72 -6.30 11.27 -13.27
N LYS A 73 -6.05 11.69 -14.52
CA LYS A 73 -6.93 11.41 -15.66
C LYS A 73 -6.83 9.92 -16.04
N MET A 74 -7.67 9.09 -15.45
CA MET A 74 -7.75 7.66 -15.76
C MET A 74 -8.76 7.44 -16.89
N THR A 75 -8.29 7.09 -18.11
CA THR A 75 -9.18 6.67 -19.19
C THR A 75 -9.58 5.21 -19.03
N PHE A 76 -10.74 4.83 -19.58
CA PHE A 76 -11.22 3.44 -19.52
C PHE A 76 -10.23 2.47 -20.18
N GLU A 77 -9.62 2.88 -21.29
CA GLU A 77 -8.62 2.09 -22.01
C GLU A 77 -7.39 1.76 -21.15
N ILE A 78 -6.79 2.76 -20.48
CA ILE A 78 -5.64 2.56 -19.59
C ILE A 78 -6.06 1.70 -18.38
N TYR A 79 -7.27 1.88 -17.87
CA TYR A 79 -7.76 1.10 -16.75
C TYR A 79 -7.83 -0.40 -17.10
N VAL A 80 -8.43 -0.74 -18.24
CA VAL A 80 -8.58 -2.14 -18.67
C VAL A 80 -7.26 -2.76 -19.12
N THR A 81 -6.40 -2.01 -19.81
CA THR A 81 -5.15 -2.55 -20.37
C THR A 81 -4.01 -2.62 -19.36
N CYS A 82 -3.97 -1.71 -18.38
CA CYS A 82 -2.89 -1.66 -17.39
C CYS A 82 -3.36 -2.10 -16.00
N VAL A 83 -4.44 -1.53 -15.47
CA VAL A 83 -4.82 -1.74 -14.06
C VAL A 83 -5.42 -3.13 -13.83
N VAL A 84 -6.33 -3.57 -14.71
CA VAL A 84 -7.00 -4.87 -14.56
C VAL A 84 -5.99 -6.03 -14.58
N PRO A 85 -5.04 -6.14 -15.54
CA PRO A 85 -4.06 -7.22 -15.54
C PRO A 85 -3.16 -7.20 -14.31
N ILE A 86 -2.64 -6.04 -13.90
CA ILE A 86 -1.79 -5.90 -12.71
C ILE A 86 -2.56 -6.36 -11.47
N SER A 87 -3.82 -5.92 -11.33
CA SER A 87 -4.68 -6.28 -10.20
C SER A 87 -5.00 -7.77 -10.20
N ALA A 88 -5.23 -8.37 -11.37
CA ALA A 88 -5.48 -9.80 -11.51
C ALA A 88 -4.25 -10.62 -11.11
N PHE A 89 -3.05 -10.29 -11.60
CA PHE A 89 -1.83 -10.98 -11.21
C PHE A 89 -1.51 -10.80 -9.72
N PHE A 90 -1.77 -9.61 -9.16
CA PHE A 90 -1.62 -9.37 -7.73
C PHE A 90 -2.59 -10.23 -6.91
N ALA A 91 -3.87 -10.29 -7.29
CA ALA A 91 -4.86 -11.14 -6.64
C ALA A 91 -4.49 -12.63 -6.74
N SER A 92 -4.00 -13.09 -7.90
CA SER A 92 -3.51 -14.45 -8.09
C SER A 92 -2.31 -14.78 -7.21
N SER A 93 -1.45 -13.80 -6.89
CA SER A 93 -0.28 -14.00 -6.01
C SER A 93 -0.62 -14.15 -4.52
N LEU A 94 -1.86 -13.81 -4.13
CA LEU A 94 -2.37 -13.92 -2.76
C LEU A 94 -2.97 -15.31 -2.46
N TRP A 95 -3.10 -16.17 -3.48
CA TRP A 95 -3.53 -17.57 -3.39
C TRP A 95 -2.33 -18.49 -3.31
#